data_AF-F5YPY5-F1
#
_entry.id   AF-F5YPY5-F1
#
_cell.length_a   1.000
_cell.length_b   1.000
_cell.length_c   1.000
_cell.angle_alpha   90.00
_cell.angle_beta   90.00
_cell.angle_gamma   90.00
#
_symmetry.space_group_name_H-M   'P 1'
#
loop_
_entity.id
_entity.type
_entity.pdbx_description
1 polymer ?
#
loop_
_entity_poly.entity_id
_entity_poly.type
_entity_poly.pdbx_seq_one_letter_code
_entity_poly.pdbx_strand_id
1 'polypeptide(L)' 'MPQVQTMTLEERFAIADKARELEEAGKKNESTMYMIQHYPMPPYLAKFAKSHMGADFLIKGGFNLAEAEEEFGKDWLAV' A
#
# COMPACT_ATOMS: atom_id res chain seq x y z
N MET A 1 13.65 -5.69 -21.87
CA MET A 1 12.77 -5.97 -20.72
C MET A 1 12.61 -4.65 -19.98
N PRO A 2 11.40 -4.13 -19.74
CA PRO A 2 11.27 -2.87 -19.01
C PRO A 2 11.70 -3.11 -17.57
N GLN A 3 12.63 -2.30 -17.08
CA GLN A 3 13.13 -2.36 -15.71
C GLN A 3 12.01 -1.94 -14.75
N VAL A 4 11.76 -2.82 -13.79
CA VAL A 4 10.73 -2.78 -12.75
C VAL A 4 10.94 -1.57 -11.86
N GLN A 5 9.94 -0.68 -11.71
CA GLN A 5 9.98 0.35 -10.67
C GLN A 5 9.44 -0.22 -9.36
N THR A 6 10.18 -1.15 -8.77
CA THR A 6 9.99 -1.47 -7.35
C THR A 6 10.42 -0.22 -6.59
N MET A 7 9.50 0.33 -5.79
CA MET A 7 9.77 1.55 -5.02
C MET A 7 11.08 1.41 -4.24
N THR A 8 11.97 2.37 -4.48
CA THR A 8 13.34 2.40 -3.96
C THR A 8 13.34 2.55 -2.44
N LEU A 9 14.48 2.25 -1.83
CA LEU A 9 14.65 2.45 -0.39
C LEU A 9 14.51 3.93 0.00
N GLU A 10 14.95 4.86 -0.83
CA GLU A 10 14.80 6.31 -0.61
C GLU A 10 13.34 6.74 -0.62
N GLU A 11 12.53 6.24 -1.56
CA GLU A 11 11.10 6.52 -1.60
C GLU A 11 10.37 5.93 -0.39
N ARG A 12 10.77 4.73 0.07
CA ARG A 12 10.25 4.13 1.32
C ARG A 12 10.56 5.02 2.53
N PHE A 13 11.79 5.55 2.62
CA PHE A 13 12.17 6.44 3.70
C PHE A 13 11.42 7.76 3.64
N ALA A 14 11.25 8.36 2.46
CA ALA A 14 10.48 9.59 2.31
C ALA A 14 9.02 9.42 2.78
N ILE A 15 8.40 8.26 2.50
CA ILE A 15 7.06 7.96 3.01
C ILE A 15 7.05 7.85 4.54
N ALA A 16 8.02 7.11 5.10
CA ALA A 16 8.14 6.91 6.55
C ALA A 16 8.42 8.22 7.30
N ASP A 17 9.28 9.08 6.77
CA ASP A 17 9.57 10.40 7.33
C ASP A 17 8.31 11.27 7.32
N LYS A 18 7.55 11.26 6.23
CA LYS A 18 6.32 12.04 6.17
C LYS A 18 5.27 11.55 7.16
N ALA A 19 5.13 10.24 7.31
CA ALA A 19 4.27 9.63 8.31
C ALA A 19 4.71 10.01 9.73
N ARG A 20 6.02 9.99 10.01
CA ARG A 20 6.59 10.40 11.29
C ARG A 20 6.31 11.87 11.61
N GLU A 21 6.50 12.78 10.64
CA GLU A 21 6.16 14.20 10.80
C GLU A 21 4.68 14.40 11.19
N LEU A 22 3.77 13.64 10.59
CA LEU A 22 2.35 13.67 10.92
C LEU A 22 2.08 13.16 12.34
N GLU A 23 2.76 12.10 12.79
CA GLU A 23 2.64 11.62 14.17
C GLU A 23 3.17 12.62 15.19
N GLU A 24 4.34 13.23 14.92
CA GLU A 24 4.95 14.27 15.77
C GLU A 24 4.06 15.51 15.87
N ALA A 25 3.31 15.83 14.81
CA ALA A 25 2.29 16.86 14.81
C ALA A 25 0.96 16.45 15.50
N GLY A 26 0.89 15.26 16.11
CA GLY A 26 -0.30 14.73 16.79
C GLY A 26 -1.37 14.18 15.84
N LYS A 27 -1.08 14.07 14.54
CA LYS A 27 -2.03 13.68 13.49
C LYS A 27 -1.96 12.19 13.16
N LYS A 28 -2.11 11.35 14.18
CA LYS A 28 -1.90 9.89 14.06
C LYS A 28 -2.77 9.22 12.98
N ASN A 29 -4.02 9.64 12.84
CA ASN A 29 -4.92 9.10 11.80
C ASN A 29 -4.44 9.47 10.40
N GLU A 30 -4.00 10.70 10.18
CA GLU A 30 -3.46 11.15 8.88
C GLU A 30 -2.17 10.38 8.55
N SER A 31 -1.29 10.18 9.53
CA SER A 31 -0.09 9.36 9.37
C SER A 31 -0.42 7.93 8.93
N THR A 32 -1.38 7.30 9.60
CA THR A 32 -1.82 5.93 9.30
C THR A 32 -2.39 5.84 7.89
N MET A 33 -3.27 6.77 7.51
CA MET A 33 -3.85 6.80 6.17
C MET A 33 -2.79 7.08 5.10
N TYR A 34 -1.83 7.95 5.37
CA TYR A 34 -0.73 8.24 4.46
C TYR A 34 0.10 6.97 4.18
N MET A 35 0.45 6.21 5.22
CA MET A 35 1.16 4.93 5.07
C MET A 35 0.36 3.93 4.24
N ILE A 36 -0.95 3.77 4.53
CA ILE A 36 -1.83 2.87 3.78
C ILE A 36 -1.86 3.22 2.28
N GLN A 37 -1.93 4.51 1.96
CA GLN A 37 -2.09 4.99 0.59
C GLN A 37 -0.80 5.01 -0.23
N HIS A 38 0.36 5.12 0.42
CA HIS A 38 1.63 5.32 -0.28
C HIS A 38 2.56 4.12 -0.15
N TYR A 39 2.57 3.42 0.97
CA TYR A 39 3.43 2.25 1.15
C TYR A 39 2.78 1.02 0.50
N PRO A 40 3.40 0.39 -0.51
CA PRO A 40 2.87 -0.80 -1.16
C PRO A 40 2.64 -1.89 -0.14
N MET A 41 1.40 -2.38 -0.10
CA MET A 41 1.06 -3.54 0.69
C MET A 41 1.75 -4.77 0.07
N PRO A 42 2.49 -5.55 0.87
CA PRO A 42 3.06 -6.81 0.40
C PRO A 42 1.98 -7.72 -0.21
N PRO A 43 2.25 -8.36 -1.37
CA PRO A 43 1.24 -9.14 -2.08
C PRO A 43 0.56 -10.23 -1.24
N TYR A 44 1.32 -10.92 -0.39
CA TYR A 44 0.77 -11.96 0.50
C TYR A 44 -0.25 -11.40 1.51
N LEU A 45 -0.03 -10.18 2.02
CA LEU A 45 -0.99 -9.50 2.90
C LEU A 45 -2.22 -9.05 2.12
N ALA A 46 -2.03 -8.53 0.91
CA ALA A 46 -3.14 -8.13 0.04
C ALA A 46 -4.04 -9.35 -0.29
N LYS A 47 -3.43 -10.50 -0.62
CA LYS A 47 -4.15 -11.76 -0.86
C LYS A 47 -4.89 -12.26 0.39
N PHE A 48 -4.25 -12.20 1.55
CA PHE A 48 -4.89 -12.55 2.82
C PHE A 48 -6.09 -11.64 3.11
N ALA A 49 -5.90 -10.32 3.02
CA ALA A 49 -6.95 -9.33 3.24
C ALA A 49 -8.12 -9.51 2.27
N LYS A 50 -7.85 -9.73 0.98
CA LYS A 50 -8.90 -10.06 0.00
C LYS A 50 -9.67 -11.32 0.40
N SER A 51 -8.99 -12.37 0.86
CA SER A 51 -9.60 -13.67 1.19
C SER A 51 -10.48 -13.61 2.45
N HIS A 52 -10.14 -12.76 3.41
CA HIS A 52 -10.84 -12.68 4.71
C HIS A 52 -11.79 -11.48 4.83
N MET A 53 -11.49 -10.37 4.17
CA MET A 53 -12.23 -9.10 4.28
C MET A 53 -12.92 -8.71 2.97
N GLY A 54 -12.60 -9.38 1.86
CA GLY A 54 -13.12 -9.09 0.52
C GLY A 54 -12.32 -8.03 -0.23
N ALA A 55 -12.49 -7.99 -1.55
CA ALA A 55 -11.84 -6.99 -2.42
C ALA A 55 -12.27 -5.56 -2.08
N ASP A 56 -13.53 -5.37 -1.67
CA ASP A 56 -14.08 -4.09 -1.25
C ASP A 56 -13.29 -3.41 -0.12
N PHE A 57 -12.74 -4.18 0.82
CA PHE A 57 -11.92 -3.64 1.90
C PHE A 57 -10.66 -2.97 1.37
N LEU A 58 -10.00 -3.60 0.40
CA LEU A 58 -8.78 -3.11 -0.22
C LEU A 58 -9.06 -1.87 -1.08
N ILE A 59 -10.13 -1.91 -1.88
CA ILE A 59 -10.53 -0.82 -2.78
C ILE A 59 -10.96 0.42 -1.97
N LYS A 60 -11.89 0.25 -1.01
CA LYS A 60 -12.43 1.36 -0.21
C LYS A 60 -11.42 1.88 0.81
N GLY A 61 -10.50 1.03 1.27
CA GLY A 61 -9.43 1.41 2.19
C GLY A 61 -8.33 2.26 1.54
N GLY A 62 -8.27 2.32 0.21
CA GLY A 62 -7.28 3.11 -0.53
C GLY A 62 -5.85 2.59 -0.38
N PHE A 63 -5.69 1.27 -0.21
CA PHE A 63 -4.38 0.66 -0.07
C PHE A 63 -3.55 0.80 -1.36
N ASN A 64 -2.25 1.02 -1.24
CA ASN A 64 -1.35 0.88 -2.38
C ASN A 64 -1.14 -0.61 -2.69
N LEU A 65 -1.69 -1.07 -3.82
CA LEU A 65 -1.66 -2.48 -4.23
C LEU A 65 -0.71 -2.74 -5.40
N ALA A 66 0.19 -1.81 -5.71
CA ALA A 66 1.06 -1.90 -6.89
C ALA A 66 1.85 -3.21 -6.97
N GLU A 67 2.44 -3.67 -5.86
CA GLU A 67 3.16 -4.95 -5.81
C GLU A 67 2.20 -6.16 -6.01
N ALA A 68 0.98 -6.08 -5.50
CA ALA A 68 -0.01 -7.15 -5.65
C ALA A 68 -0.57 -7.23 -7.08
N GLU A 69 -0.77 -6.09 -7.75
CA GLU A 69 -1.14 -6.03 -9.17
C GLU A 69 -0.02 -6.55 -10.08
N GLU A 70 1.24 -6.36 -9.70
CA GLU A 70 2.38 -6.94 -10.41
C GLU A 70 2.42 -8.47 -10.25
N GLU A 71 2.21 -8.98 -9.03
CA GLU A 71 2.27 -10.42 -8.75
C GLU A 71 1.04 -11.20 -9.27
N PHE A 72 -0.17 -10.64 -9.12
CA PHE A 72 -1.43 -11.33 -9.42
C PHE A 72 -2.13 -10.84 -10.69
N GLY A 73 -1.66 -9.75 -11.30
CA GLY A 73 -2.26 -9.10 -12.46
C GLY A 73 -3.26 -7.99 -12.10
N LYS A 74 -3.50 -7.06 -13.02
CA LYS A 74 -4.34 -5.86 -12.77
C LYS A 74 -5.79 -6.15 -12.42
N ASP A 75 -6.33 -7.26 -12.93
CA ASP A 75 -7.73 -7.65 -12.69
C ASP A 75 -7.89 -8.52 -11.44
N TRP A 76 -6.83 -8.71 -10.64
CA TRP A 76 -6.85 -9.66 -9.53
C TRP A 76 -7.89 -9.35 -8.45
N LEU A 77 -8.36 -8.10 -8.34
CA LEU A 77 -9.44 -7.74 -7.40
C LEU A 77 -10.84 -8.06 -7.92
N ALA A 78 -11.02 -8.27 -9.23
CA ALA A 78 -12.32 -8.55 -9.85
C ALA A 78 -12.67 -10.05 -9.89
N VAL A 79 -11.70 -10.92 -9.62
CA VAL A 79 -11.83 -12.39 -9.68
C VAL A 79 -12.20 -12.99 -8.33
#